data_AF-A0A3Q3IVB6-F1
#
_entry.id   AF-A0A3Q3IVB6-F1
#
_cell.length_a   1.000
_cell.length_b   1.000
_cell.length_c   1.000
_cell.angle_alpha   90.00
_cell.angle_beta   90.00
_cell.angle_gamma   90.00
#
_symmetry.space_group_name_H-M   'P 1'
#
loop_
_entity.id
_entity.type
_entity.pdbx_description
1 polymer ?
#
loop_
_entity_poly.entity_id
_entity_poly.type
_entity_poly.pdbx_seq_one_letter_code
_entity_poly.pdbx_strand_id
1 'polypeptide(L)'
;MALLDDLTFNLFSSPTTLLGVFAVLLVLYLVSSTFTPGAKEKEPPGPRPLPLLGNLLQLDLKRPYKTLCELSKKYGSVFTVYFGTNKVVVLAGYKTVKEALVNYAEEFGDREVSPIFHDISQGHGILFTNGESWKEMRRFALTTLRDFGMGKRVAEEKILEEFKSLLFFQVCFNCTRLSFIILLCSDLK
;
A
#
# COMPACT_ATOMS: atom_id res chain seq x y z
N MET A 1 28.01 14.97 13.51
CA MET A 1 28.87 14.52 12.40
C MET A 1 30.18 13.96 12.94
N ALA A 2 31.02 14.74 13.64
CA ALA A 2 32.28 14.26 14.23
C ALA A 2 32.19 12.96 15.06
N LEU A 3 31.17 12.79 15.91
CA LEU A 3 31.00 11.56 16.72
C LEU A 3 30.65 10.31 15.89
N LEU A 4 30.02 10.46 14.73
CA LEU A 4 29.70 9.34 13.84
C LEU A 4 30.93 8.97 12.99
N ASP A 5 31.73 9.99 12.63
CA ASP A 5 32.98 9.83 11.88
C ASP A 5 34.08 9.17 12.75
N ASP A 6 34.20 9.54 14.03
CA ASP A 6 35.14 8.89 14.96
C ASP A 6 34.77 7.42 15.22
N LEU A 7 33.46 7.12 15.29
CA LEU A 7 32.98 5.76 15.49
C LEU A 7 33.23 4.88 14.25
N THR A 8 33.03 5.43 13.05
CA THR A 8 33.29 4.74 11.78
C THR A 8 34.80 4.57 11.52
N PHE A 9 35.63 5.54 11.89
CA PHE A 9 37.10 5.45 11.78
C PHE A 9 37.68 4.37 12.71
N ASN A 10 37.22 4.29 13.96
CA ASN A 10 37.65 3.26 14.92
C ASN A 10 37.20 1.84 14.54
N LEU A 11 36.02 1.69 13.91
CA LEU A 11 35.54 0.40 13.40
C LEU A 11 36.43 -0.15 12.27
N PHE A 12 37.00 0.72 11.42
CA PHE A 12 37.76 0.34 10.22
C PHE A 12 39.29 0.33 10.42
N SER A 13 39.79 0.78 11.57
CA SER A 13 41.23 1.00 11.81
C SER A 13 42.05 -0.28 12.00
N SER A 14 41.45 -1.43 12.30
CA SER A 14 42.19 -2.68 12.47
C SER A 14 41.43 -3.91 11.92
N PRO A 15 42.11 -4.91 11.36
CA PRO A 15 41.46 -6.13 10.85
C PRO A 15 40.76 -6.93 11.96
N THR A 16 41.20 -6.79 13.22
CA THR A 16 40.62 -7.47 14.39
C THR A 16 39.30 -6.84 14.83
N THR A 17 39.16 -5.51 14.79
CA THR A 17 37.89 -4.82 15.07
C THR A 17 36.85 -5.15 14.00
N LEU A 18 37.25 -5.24 12.73
CA LEU A 18 36.36 -5.62 11.63
C LEU A 18 35.82 -7.05 11.81
N LEU A 19 36.69 -8.02 12.12
CA LEU A 19 36.28 -9.40 12.44
C LEU A 19 35.32 -9.47 13.63
N GLY A 20 35.58 -8.68 14.69
CA GLY A 20 34.71 -8.58 15.85
C GLY A 20 33.31 -8.05 15.50
N VAL A 21 33.23 -7.02 14.66
CA VAL A 21 31.96 -6.45 14.18
C VAL A 21 31.20 -7.46 13.33
N PHE A 22 31.87 -8.15 12.41
CA PHE A 22 31.25 -9.20 11.60
C PHE A 22 30.74 -10.36 12.48
N ALA A 23 31.50 -10.77 13.50
CA ALA A 23 31.07 -11.79 14.44
C ALA A 23 29.84 -11.33 15.26
N VAL A 24 29.81 -10.08 15.73
CA VAL A 24 28.65 -9.52 16.45
C VAL A 24 27.43 -9.41 15.53
N LEU A 25 27.60 -8.94 14.29
CA LEU A 25 26.52 -8.90 13.31
C LEU A 25 26.00 -10.29 12.95
N LEU A 26 26.90 -11.29 12.85
CA LEU A 26 26.54 -12.68 12.59
C LEU A 26 25.81 -13.30 13.79
N VAL A 27 26.24 -13.02 15.02
CA VAL A 27 25.52 -13.44 16.23
C VAL A 27 24.15 -12.76 16.32
N LEU A 28 24.06 -11.46 16.05
CA LEU A 28 22.77 -10.75 15.99
C LEU A 28 21.86 -11.29 14.88
N TYR A 29 22.43 -11.65 13.72
CA TYR A 29 21.72 -12.31 12.63
C TYR A 29 21.20 -13.69 13.06
N LEU A 30 22.04 -14.51 13.71
CA LEU A 30 21.65 -15.83 14.19
C LEU A 30 20.57 -15.72 15.27
N VAL A 31 20.74 -14.85 16.26
CA VAL A 31 19.74 -14.60 17.31
C VAL A 31 18.43 -14.11 16.71
N SER A 32 18.46 -13.11 15.82
CA SER A 32 17.25 -12.63 15.14
C SER A 32 16.58 -13.68 14.25
N SER A 33 17.36 -14.57 13.62
CA SER A 33 16.84 -15.70 12.85
C SER A 33 16.22 -16.78 13.74
N THR A 34 16.73 -17.00 14.96
CA THR A 34 16.10 -17.90 15.95
C THR A 34 14.87 -17.28 16.59
N PHE A 35 14.80 -15.95 16.62
CA PHE A 35 13.65 -15.18 17.09
C PHE A 35 12.58 -14.96 16.02
N THR A 36 12.72 -15.51 14.80
CA THR A 36 11.56 -15.60 13.89
C THR A 36 10.53 -16.51 14.55
N PRO A 37 9.39 -15.98 15.02
CA PRO A 37 8.38 -16.80 15.67
C PRO A 37 7.72 -17.64 14.57
N GLY A 38 8.17 -18.89 14.38
CA GLY A 38 7.86 -19.60 13.14
C GLY A 38 7.96 -21.11 13.19
N ALA A 39 7.66 -21.72 14.34
CA ALA A 39 7.28 -23.14 14.41
C ALA A 39 6.12 -23.32 15.40
N LYS A 40 5.06 -22.53 15.24
CA LYS A 40 3.73 -22.91 15.75
C LYS A 40 3.00 -23.53 14.57
N GLU A 41 2.61 -24.80 14.68
CA GLU A 41 2.05 -25.70 13.66
C GLU A 41 0.84 -25.20 12.83
N LYS A 42 0.42 -23.93 12.92
CA LYS A 42 -0.86 -23.44 12.38
C LYS A 42 -0.77 -22.22 11.46
N GLU A 43 0.42 -21.79 11.06
CA GLU A 43 0.55 -20.62 10.19
C GLU A 43 0.57 -20.98 8.69
N PRO A 44 0.00 -20.13 7.81
CA PRO A 44 0.07 -20.35 6.38
C PRO A 44 1.53 -20.37 5.89
N PRO A 45 1.85 -21.24 4.92
CA PRO A 45 3.20 -21.35 4.38
C PRO A 45 3.66 -20.02 3.75
N GLY A 46 4.97 -19.79 3.66
CA GLY A 46 5.48 -18.55 3.08
C GLY A 46 7.00 -18.57 2.86
N PRO A 47 7.52 -17.64 2.05
CA PRO A 47 8.95 -17.48 1.88
C PRO A 47 9.63 -17.08 3.18
N ARG A 48 10.80 -17.66 3.46
CA ARG A 48 11.58 -17.36 4.68
C ARG A 48 11.95 -15.86 4.70
N PRO A 49 11.58 -15.13 5.77
CA PRO A 49 11.90 -13.72 5.88
C PRO A 49 13.37 -13.50 6.24
N LEU A 50 13.95 -12.41 5.76
CA LEU A 50 15.24 -11.90 6.22
C LEU A 50 15.04 -11.11 7.52
N PRO A 51 16.02 -11.10 8.43
CA PRO A 51 15.92 -10.29 9.64
C PRO A 51 15.81 -8.80 9.27
N LEU A 52 14.96 -8.08 10.01
CA LEU A 52 14.63 -6.66 9.86
C LEU A 52 13.89 -6.27 8.56
N LEU A 53 14.32 -6.77 7.40
CA LEU A 53 13.72 -6.42 6.10
C LEU A 53 12.55 -7.33 5.69
N GLY A 54 12.38 -8.49 6.33
CA GLY A 54 11.35 -9.46 5.96
C GLY A 54 11.58 -9.99 4.54
N ASN A 55 10.53 -9.99 3.73
CA ASN A 55 10.57 -10.42 2.33
C ASN A 55 10.70 -9.25 1.35
N LEU A 56 10.99 -8.03 1.80
CA LEU A 56 11.06 -6.85 0.91
C LEU A 56 12.07 -7.02 -0.23
N LEU A 57 13.22 -7.66 0.03
CA LEU A 57 14.23 -7.94 -1.01
C LEU A 57 13.81 -9.02 -2.01
N GLN A 58 12.85 -9.85 -1.63
CA GLN A 58 12.30 -10.90 -2.49
C GLN A 58 11.11 -10.40 -3.32
N LEU A 59 10.62 -9.19 -3.04
CA LEU A 59 9.49 -8.58 -3.72
C LEU A 59 9.96 -7.49 -4.69
N ASP A 60 9.43 -7.49 -5.91
CA ASP A 60 9.58 -6.33 -6.80
C ASP A 60 8.71 -5.17 -6.25
N LEU A 61 9.34 -4.20 -5.59
CA LEU A 61 8.67 -3.04 -5.00
C LEU A 61 7.97 -2.15 -6.04
N LYS A 62 8.37 -2.19 -7.31
CA LYS A 62 7.67 -1.45 -8.38
C LYS A 62 6.38 -2.16 -8.78
N ARG A 63 6.34 -3.49 -8.67
CA ARG A 63 5.20 -4.33 -9.10
C ARG A 63 4.98 -5.49 -8.13
N PRO A 64 4.61 -5.22 -6.86
CA PRO A 64 4.52 -6.26 -5.83
C PRO A 64 3.46 -7.30 -6.18
N TYR A 65 2.36 -6.89 -6.83
CA TYR A 65 1.28 -7.78 -7.26
C TYR A 65 1.76 -8.94 -8.17
N LYS A 66 2.78 -8.71 -9.01
CA LYS A 66 3.33 -9.76 -9.88
C LYS A 66 4.04 -10.82 -9.05
N THR A 67 4.93 -10.38 -8.18
CA THR A 67 5.69 -11.27 -7.29
C THR A 67 4.75 -12.03 -6.35
N LEU A 68 3.73 -11.37 -5.79
CA LEU A 68 2.72 -12.03 -4.96
C LEU A 68 1.91 -13.08 -5.75
N CYS A 69 1.63 -12.83 -7.03
CA CYS A 69 0.97 -13.81 -7.90
C CYS A 69 1.88 -15.01 -8.24
N GLU A 70 3.20 -14.81 -8.35
CA GLU A 70 4.15 -15.91 -8.50
C GLU A 70 4.29 -16.72 -7.20
N LEU A 71 4.33 -16.04 -6.05
CA LEU A 71 4.35 -16.66 -4.74
C LEU A 71 3.08 -17.48 -4.49
N SER A 72 1.91 -17.01 -4.93
CA SER A 72 0.66 -17.78 -4.77
C SER A 72 0.67 -19.08 -5.57
N LYS A 73 1.34 -19.13 -6.72
CA LYS A 73 1.54 -20.39 -7.47
C LYS A 73 2.43 -21.38 -6.73
N LYS A 74 3.38 -20.88 -5.92
CA LYS A 74 4.35 -21.69 -5.18
C LYS A 74 3.85 -22.17 -3.82
N TYR A 75 3.20 -21.28 -3.07
CA TYR A 75 2.78 -21.54 -1.68
C TYR A 75 1.28 -21.80 -1.54
N GLY A 76 0.49 -21.53 -2.58
CA GLY A 76 -0.96 -21.76 -2.61
C GLY A 76 -1.78 -20.48 -2.46
N SER A 77 -3.08 -20.67 -2.26
CA SER A 77 -4.06 -19.56 -2.20
C SER A 77 -3.99 -18.74 -0.91
N VAL A 78 -3.38 -19.26 0.16
CA VAL A 78 -3.17 -18.54 1.42
C VAL A 78 -1.71 -18.71 1.81
N PHE A 79 -0.98 -17.62 1.90
CA PHE A 79 0.43 -17.64 2.26
C PHE A 79 0.85 -16.40 3.04
N THR A 80 1.93 -16.50 3.80
CA THR A 80 2.44 -15.42 4.66
C THR A 80 3.62 -14.71 4.01
N VAL A 81 3.63 -13.38 4.05
CA VAL A 81 4.72 -12.52 3.57
C VAL A 81 5.01 -11.45 4.62
N TYR A 82 6.27 -11.12 4.83
CA TYR A 82 6.70 -10.08 5.75
C TYR A 82 7.11 -8.82 4.99
N PHE A 83 6.42 -7.71 5.25
CA PHE A 83 6.80 -6.38 4.79
C PHE A 83 7.61 -5.70 5.89
N GLY A 84 8.94 -5.77 5.82
CA GLY A 84 9.81 -5.31 6.90
C GLY A 84 9.57 -6.17 8.15
N THR A 85 9.12 -5.52 9.22
CA THR A 85 8.72 -6.17 10.48
C THR A 85 7.25 -6.62 10.50
N ASN A 86 6.44 -6.17 9.54
CA ASN A 86 4.99 -6.41 9.56
C ASN A 86 4.67 -7.72 8.84
N LYS A 87 4.00 -8.62 9.56
CA LYS A 87 3.53 -9.90 9.00
C LYS A 87 2.20 -9.70 8.29
N VAL A 88 2.11 -10.13 7.03
CA VAL A 88 0.90 -10.02 6.20
C VAL A 88 0.53 -11.39 5.65
N VAL A 89 -0.74 -11.76 5.81
CA VAL A 89 -1.30 -12.96 5.18
C VAL A 89 -1.93 -12.54 3.86
N VAL A 90 -1.48 -13.14 2.77
CA VAL A 90 -1.94 -12.84 1.42
C VAL A 90 -2.98 -13.89 1.01
N LEU A 91 -4.15 -13.40 0.61
CA LEU A 91 -5.23 -14.19 0.06
C LEU A 91 -5.22 -14.07 -1.47
N ALA A 92 -5.04 -15.20 -2.15
CA ALA A 92 -4.94 -15.27 -3.60
C ALA A 92 -6.00 -16.20 -4.18
N GLY A 93 -6.72 -15.71 -5.19
CA GLY A 93 -7.74 -16.47 -5.91
C GLY A 93 -9.17 -16.18 -5.43
N TYR A 94 -10.11 -16.29 -6.35
CA TYR A 94 -11.51 -15.89 -6.13
C TYR A 94 -12.16 -16.61 -4.95
N LYS A 95 -12.00 -17.94 -4.85
CA LYS A 95 -12.65 -18.74 -3.80
C LYS A 95 -12.22 -18.28 -2.40
N THR A 96 -10.92 -18.16 -2.18
CA THR A 96 -10.33 -17.76 -0.89
C THR A 96 -10.67 -16.31 -0.54
N VAL A 97 -10.59 -15.39 -1.51
CA VAL A 97 -10.93 -13.98 -1.28
C VAL A 97 -12.42 -13.82 -0.96
N LYS A 98 -13.30 -14.53 -1.69
CA LYS A 98 -14.74 -14.53 -1.43
C LYS A 98 -15.04 -15.09 -0.04
N GLU A 99 -14.43 -16.22 0.31
CA GLU A 99 -14.64 -16.85 1.61
C GLU A 99 -14.24 -15.90 2.74
N ALA A 100 -13.05 -15.30 2.70
CA ALA A 100 -12.61 -14.38 3.73
C ALA A 100 -13.43 -13.08 3.78
N LEU A 101 -13.66 -12.42 2.64
CA LEU A 101 -14.28 -11.08 2.64
C LEU A 101 -15.82 -11.09 2.63
N VAL A 102 -16.46 -12.23 2.38
CA VAL A 102 -17.93 -12.35 2.35
C VAL A 102 -18.43 -13.27 3.45
N ASN A 103 -17.87 -14.48 3.59
CA ASN A 103 -18.37 -15.42 4.60
C ASN A 103 -17.84 -15.06 6.00
N TYR A 104 -16.60 -14.56 6.09
CA TYR A 104 -15.96 -14.11 7.33
C TYR A 104 -15.78 -12.58 7.34
N ALA A 105 -16.78 -11.86 6.82
CA ALA A 105 -16.69 -10.42 6.62
C ALA A 105 -16.55 -9.61 7.92
N GLU A 106 -16.98 -10.16 9.06
CA GLU A 106 -16.84 -9.51 10.36
C GLU A 106 -15.39 -9.62 10.88
N GLU A 107 -14.76 -10.79 10.70
CA GLU A 107 -13.39 -11.04 11.12
C GLU A 107 -12.35 -10.37 10.21
N PHE A 108 -12.61 -10.28 8.90
CA PHE A 108 -11.73 -9.63 7.92
C PHE A 108 -12.18 -8.22 7.51
N GLY A 109 -13.17 -7.65 8.21
CA GLY A 109 -13.72 -6.33 7.89
C GLY A 109 -12.84 -5.16 8.33
N ASP A 110 -11.97 -5.39 9.31
CA ASP A 110 -11.09 -4.38 9.89
C ASP A 110 -9.88 -4.07 9.00
N ARG A 111 -9.41 -2.83 9.09
CA ARG A 111 -8.29 -2.29 8.31
C ARG A 111 -7.10 -2.01 9.21
N GLU A 112 -5.90 -2.30 8.72
CA GLU A 112 -4.67 -1.80 9.33
C GLU A 112 -4.58 -0.29 9.08
N VAL A 113 -4.78 0.50 10.14
CA VAL A 113 -4.66 1.96 10.08
C VAL A 113 -3.24 2.34 10.42
N SER A 114 -2.51 2.88 9.44
CA SER A 114 -1.18 3.45 9.68
C SER A 114 -1.26 4.58 10.70
N PRO A 115 -0.30 4.71 11.64
CA PRO A 115 -0.27 5.78 12.63
C PRO A 115 -0.42 7.18 12.02
N ILE A 116 0.17 7.40 10.83
CA ILE A 116 0.07 8.68 10.11
C ILE A 116 -1.39 9.01 9.77
N PHE A 117 -2.15 8.03 9.29
CA PHE A 117 -3.57 8.24 8.96
C PHE A 117 -4.41 8.37 10.21
N HIS A 118 -4.05 7.67 11.29
CA HIS A 118 -4.70 7.84 12.59
C HIS A 118 -4.51 9.27 13.12
N ASP A 119 -3.30 9.83 13.03
CA ASP A 119 -3.01 11.19 13.50
C ASP A 119 -3.72 12.27 12.66
N ILE A 120 -3.88 12.06 11.36
CA ILE A 120 -4.62 13.00 10.49
C ILE A 120 -6.13 12.92 10.77
N SER A 121 -6.65 11.70 10.90
CA SER A 121 -8.10 11.47 11.04
C SER A 121 -8.60 11.53 12.48
N GLN A 122 -7.69 11.48 13.46
CA GLN A 122 -7.98 11.35 14.89
C GLN A 122 -8.96 10.20 15.18
N GLY A 123 -8.92 9.12 14.40
CA GLY A 123 -9.86 8.00 14.52
C GLY A 123 -11.29 8.28 14.03
N HIS A 124 -11.50 9.34 13.25
CA HIS A 124 -12.80 9.71 12.65
C HIS A 124 -12.81 9.55 11.13
N GLY A 125 -14.00 9.42 10.53
CA GLY A 125 -14.15 9.26 9.09
C GLY A 125 -14.59 7.87 8.67
N ILE A 126 -14.46 7.58 7.37
CA ILE A 126 -14.94 6.32 6.75
C ILE A 126 -13.78 5.47 6.16
N LEU A 127 -12.66 6.11 5.80
CA LEU A 127 -11.58 5.43 5.07
C LEU A 127 -10.58 4.72 6.00
N PHE A 128 -10.24 5.35 7.13
CA PHE A 128 -9.16 4.94 8.05
C PHE A 128 -9.67 4.75 9.48
N THR A 129 -10.87 4.19 9.62
CA THR A 129 -11.54 3.95 10.91
C THR A 129 -12.14 2.55 10.91
N ASN A 130 -12.23 1.95 12.10
CA ASN A 130 -12.81 0.62 12.33
C ASN A 130 -13.87 0.69 13.46
N GLY A 131 -14.57 -0.41 13.69
CA GLY A 131 -15.56 -0.54 14.76
C GLY A 131 -16.88 0.20 14.48
N GLU A 132 -17.63 0.49 15.54
CA GLU A 132 -18.98 1.06 15.44
C GLU A 132 -19.01 2.46 14.82
N SER A 133 -18.03 3.31 15.13
CA SER A 133 -17.88 4.65 14.52
C SER A 133 -17.83 4.58 12.99
N TRP A 134 -17.08 3.61 12.44
CA TRP A 134 -17.03 3.37 11.00
C TRP A 134 -18.37 2.90 10.45
N LYS A 135 -19.06 1.97 11.12
CA LYS A 135 -20.37 1.44 10.69
C LYS A 135 -21.42 2.55 10.62
N GLU A 136 -21.48 3.40 11.64
CA GLU A 136 -22.41 4.54 11.71
C GLU A 136 -22.13 5.55 10.61
N MET A 137 -20.89 6.01 10.48
CA MET A 137 -20.54 7.05 9.51
C MET A 137 -20.69 6.55 8.07
N ARG A 138 -20.36 5.28 7.80
CA ARG A 138 -20.61 4.63 6.50
C ARG A 138 -22.11 4.56 6.19
N ARG A 139 -22.95 4.14 7.15
CA ARG A 139 -24.40 4.06 6.94
C ARG A 139 -24.99 5.43 6.67
N PHE A 140 -24.58 6.43 7.44
CA PHE A 140 -24.99 7.83 7.25
C PHE A 140 -24.61 8.32 5.85
N ALA A 141 -23.34 8.21 5.47
CA ALA A 141 -22.86 8.70 4.18
C ALA A 141 -23.56 8.01 2.99
N LEU A 142 -23.73 6.68 3.02
CA LEU A 142 -24.42 5.97 1.94
C LEU A 142 -25.90 6.36 1.82
N THR A 143 -26.57 6.62 2.94
CA THR A 143 -27.96 7.09 2.94
C THR A 143 -28.05 8.47 2.34
N THR A 144 -27.24 9.41 2.86
CA THR A 144 -27.17 10.80 2.39
C THR A 144 -26.81 10.87 0.90
N LEU A 145 -25.85 10.08 0.42
CA LEU A 145 -25.48 10.05 -1.00
C LEU A 145 -26.65 9.60 -1.89
N ARG A 146 -27.42 8.59 -1.47
CA ARG A 146 -28.62 8.14 -2.20
C ARG A 146 -29.74 9.18 -2.19
N ASP A 147 -29.86 9.94 -1.10
CA ASP A 147 -30.83 11.03 -0.97
C ASP A 147 -30.46 12.21 -1.88
N PHE A 148 -29.16 12.52 -2.01
CA PHE A 148 -28.63 13.46 -3.00
C PHE A 148 -28.70 12.97 -4.45
N GLY A 149 -29.22 11.77 -4.69
CA GLY A 149 -29.47 11.27 -6.04
C GLY A 149 -28.38 10.38 -6.62
N MET A 150 -27.42 9.90 -5.82
CA MET A 150 -26.49 8.85 -6.25
C MET A 150 -27.28 7.61 -6.71
N GLY A 151 -27.01 7.17 -7.95
CA GLY A 151 -27.74 6.07 -8.60
C GLY A 151 -29.12 6.47 -9.16
N LYS A 152 -29.46 7.76 -9.19
CA LYS A 152 -30.67 8.32 -9.80
C LYS A 152 -30.32 9.26 -10.95
N ARG A 153 -31.33 9.67 -11.73
CA ARG A 153 -31.18 10.61 -12.87
C ARG A 153 -30.54 11.94 -12.50
N VAL A 154 -30.74 12.43 -11.27
CA VAL A 154 -30.15 13.69 -10.80
C VAL A 154 -28.62 13.64 -10.83
N ALA A 155 -28.00 12.51 -10.43
CA ALA A 155 -26.55 12.36 -10.53
C ALA A 155 -26.08 12.22 -11.98
N GLU A 156 -26.85 11.53 -12.83
CA GLU A 156 -26.56 11.40 -14.26
C GLU A 156 -26.52 12.76 -14.96
N GLU A 157 -27.52 13.61 -14.71
CA GLU A 157 -27.59 14.96 -15.27
C GLU A 157 -26.39 15.81 -14.87
N LYS A 158 -25.96 15.73 -13.60
CA LYS A 158 -24.75 16.41 -13.13
C LYS A 158 -23.48 15.88 -13.77
N ILE A 159 -23.34 14.57 -13.92
CA ILE A 159 -22.20 13.96 -14.62
C ILE A 159 -22.15 14.43 -16.09
N LEU A 160 -23.30 14.50 -16.77
CA LEU A 160 -23.38 14.98 -18.15
C LEU A 160 -23.07 16.48 -18.27
N GLU A 161 -23.48 17.29 -17.30
CA GLU A 161 -23.16 18.72 -17.23
C GLU A 161 -21.64 18.93 -17.13
N GLU A 162 -20.98 18.23 -16.19
CA GLU A 162 -19.52 18.29 -16.03
C GLU A 162 -18.79 17.76 -17.27
N PHE A 163 -19.30 16.67 -17.86
CA PHE A 163 -18.72 16.13 -19.10
C PHE A 163 -18.81 17.14 -20.27
N LYS A 164 -19.93 17.84 -20.41
CA LYS A 164 -20.07 18.92 -21.41
C LYS A 164 -19.11 20.07 -21.13
N SER A 165 -18.94 20.46 -19.87
CA SER A 165 -17.97 21.48 -19.46
C SER A 165 -16.53 21.07 -19.82
N LEU A 166 -16.15 19.83 -19.53
CA LEU A 166 -14.84 19.27 -19.89
C LEU A 166 -14.62 19.23 -21.40
N LEU A 167 -15.63 18.81 -22.18
CA LEU A 167 -15.56 18.84 -23.64
C LEU A 167 -15.41 20.26 -24.17
N PHE A 168 -16.19 21.20 -23.65
CA PHE A 168 -16.08 22.61 -24.02
C PHE A 168 -14.69 23.16 -23.72
N PHE A 169 -14.13 22.86 -22.55
CA PHE A 169 -12.78 23.25 -22.19
C PHE A 169 -11.73 22.66 -23.14
N GLN A 170 -11.84 21.38 -23.50
CA GLN A 170 -10.93 20.73 -24.45
C GLN A 170 -11.02 21.34 -25.85
N VAL A 171 -12.22 21.66 -26.32
CA VAL A 171 -12.45 22.31 -27.62
C VAL A 171 -11.91 23.73 -27.60
N CYS A 172 -12.16 24.51 -26.55
CA CYS A 172 -11.58 25.85 -26.39
C CYS A 172 -10.06 25.78 -26.32
N PHE A 173 -9.47 24.85 -25.57
CA PHE A 173 -8.02 24.70 -25.49
C PHE A 173 -7.40 24.39 -26.86
N ASN A 174 -8.03 23.50 -27.63
CA ASN A 174 -7.60 23.21 -29.01
C ASN A 174 -7.87 24.36 -29.98
N CYS A 175 -8.97 25.11 -29.82
CA CYS A 175 -9.31 26.24 -30.68
C CYS A 175 -8.39 27.44 -30.40
N THR A 176 -8.03 27.73 -29.15
CA THR A 176 -7.05 28.76 -28.80
C THR A 176 -5.65 28.36 -29.26
N ARG A 177 -5.31 27.07 -29.23
CA ARG A 177 -4.05 26.54 -29.77
C ARG A 177 -4.00 26.61 -31.30
N LEU A 178 -5.11 26.30 -32.00
CA LEU A 178 -5.21 26.49 -33.45
C LEU A 178 -5.21 27.98 -33.83
N SER A 179 -5.93 28.84 -33.11
CA SER A 179 -5.91 30.28 -33.35
C SER A 179 -4.52 30.88 -33.12
N PHE A 180 -3.76 30.43 -32.12
CA PHE A 180 -2.36 30.83 -31.95
C PHE A 180 -1.45 30.34 -33.09
N ILE A 181 -1.65 29.11 -33.58
CA ILE A 181 -0.89 28.56 -34.73
C ILE A 181 -1.25 29.31 -36.03
N ILE A 182 -2.52 29.64 -36.25
CA ILE A 182 -2.98 30.39 -37.43
C ILE A 182 -2.49 31.85 -37.38
N LEU A 183 -2.47 32.49 -36.20
CA LEU A 183 -1.88 33.82 -36.01
C LEU A 183 -0.37 33.79 -36.26
N LEU A 184 0.36 32.83 -35.69
CA LEU A 184 1.81 32.68 -35.93
C LEU A 184 2.14 32.38 -37.40
N CYS A 185 1.28 31.68 -38.14
CA CYS A 185 1.47 31.44 -39.58
C CYS A 185 1.12 32.66 -40.45
N SER A 186 0.33 33.60 -39.96
CA SER A 186 -0.05 34.82 -40.70
C SER A 186 0.98 35.95 -40.53
N ASP A 187 1.72 35.99 -39.41
CA ASP A 187 2.83 36.94 -39.19
C ASP A 187 4.17 36.51 -39.84
N LEU A 188 4.23 35.32 -40.44
CA LEU A 188 5.42 34.76 -41.09
C LEU A 188 5.41 34.85 -42.64
N LYS A 189 4.55 35.70 -43.21
CA LYS A 189 4.42 35.94 -44.65
C LYS A 189 4.49 37.44 -44.95
#